data_AF-A0A090R065-F1
#
_entry.id   AF-A0A090R065-F1
#
_cell.length_a   1.000
_cell.length_b   1.000
_cell.length_c   1.000
_cell.angle_alpha   90.00
_cell.angle_beta   90.00
_cell.angle_gamma   90.00
#
_symmetry.space_group_name_H-M   'P 1'
#
loop_
_entity.id
_entity.type
_entity.pdbx_description
1 polymer ?
#
loop_
_entity_poly.entity_id
_entity_poly.type
_entity_poly.pdbx_seq_one_letter_code
_entity_poly.pdbx_strand_id
1 'polypeptide(L)'
;MNPMPDMFDGILLPFRLTELQAVLLHTLESHTPESHTLDSQGACTNNRIKYQSVTLAEATTNLGDRLLAVNDLFIGPQSHTSARYQLRQQEVQEEQCSSGIIVSTGLGSTGWMKSIVTGAQAICQRTSTAYQQSVG
;
A
#
# COMPACT_ATOMS: atom_id res chain seq x y z
N MET A 1 -5.33 6.35 9.03
CA MET A 1 -4.34 7.12 9.82
C MET A 1 -4.44 8.58 9.39
N ASN A 2 -4.61 9.49 10.33
CA ASN A 2 -4.81 10.93 10.08
C ASN A 2 -3.50 11.55 9.55
N PRO A 3 -3.48 12.44 8.55
CA PRO A 3 -2.26 13.03 8.03
C PRO A 3 -1.57 13.88 9.11
N MET A 4 -0.37 13.45 9.50
CA MET A 4 0.64 14.28 10.17
C MET A 4 1.76 14.48 9.16
N PRO A 5 1.84 15.64 8.48
CA PRO A 5 2.77 15.88 7.36
C PRO A 5 4.24 15.65 7.70
N ASP A 6 4.60 15.78 8.98
CA ASP A 6 5.97 15.64 9.47
C ASP A 6 6.35 14.19 9.79
N MET A 7 5.40 13.24 9.73
CA MET A 7 5.57 11.86 10.19
C MET A 7 5.04 10.79 9.22
N PHE A 8 4.00 11.10 8.44
CA PHE A 8 3.40 10.17 7.49
C PHE A 8 3.03 10.92 6.22
N ASP A 9 3.48 10.43 5.06
CA ASP A 9 3.28 11.04 3.72
C ASP A 9 1.80 11.29 3.34
N GLY A 10 0.84 10.84 4.14
CA GLY A 10 -0.58 11.19 3.95
C GLY A 10 -1.15 10.69 2.62
N ILE A 11 -0.64 9.58 2.08
CA ILE A 11 -0.99 9.06 0.74
C ILE A 11 -2.50 8.89 0.53
N LEU A 12 -3.25 8.57 1.60
CA LEU A 12 -4.70 8.41 1.54
C LEU A 12 -5.50 9.69 1.81
N LEU A 13 -4.87 10.74 2.34
CA LEU A 13 -5.50 12.03 2.66
C LEU A 13 -4.62 13.18 2.13
N PRO A 14 -4.71 13.50 0.83
CA PRO A 14 -3.85 14.47 0.18
C PRO A 14 -4.33 15.93 0.41
N PHE A 15 -4.81 16.24 1.62
CA PHE A 15 -5.29 17.57 1.99
C PHE A 15 -5.15 17.80 3.51
N ARG A 16 -5.04 19.06 3.90
CA ARG A 16 -4.93 19.48 5.30
C ARG A 16 -6.29 19.59 5.95
N LEU A 17 -6.33 19.54 7.28
CA LEU A 17 -7.59 19.73 8.03
C LEU A 17 -8.26 21.09 7.73
N THR A 18 -7.46 22.13 7.49
CA THR A 18 -7.94 23.47 7.08
C THR A 18 -8.63 23.47 5.72
N GLU A 19 -8.35 22.47 4.87
CA GLU A 19 -8.89 22.33 3.52
C GLU A 19 -10.11 21.38 3.49
N LEU A 20 -10.38 20.67 4.59
CA LEU A 20 -11.43 19.64 4.69
C LEU A 20 -12.80 20.16 4.26
N GLN A 21 -13.19 21.35 4.73
CA GLN A 21 -14.51 21.92 4.40
C GLN A 21 -14.66 22.18 2.89
N ALA A 22 -13.62 22.75 2.27
CA ALA A 22 -13.61 23.03 0.83
C ALA A 22 -13.62 21.74 0.01
N VAL A 23 -12.79 20.75 0.38
CA VAL A 23 -12.74 19.44 -0.29
C VAL A 23 -14.08 18.70 -0.17
N LEU A 24 -14.73 18.74 1.00
CA LEU A 24 -15.99 18.06 1.24
C LEU A 24 -17.14 18.68 0.41
N LEU A 25 -17.28 20.01 0.43
CA LEU A 25 -18.29 20.70 -0.38
C LEU A 25 -18.09 20.40 -1.87
N HIS A 26 -16.84 20.49 -2.34
CA HIS A 26 -16.49 20.19 -3.72
C HIS A 26 -16.74 18.72 -4.10
N THR A 27 -16.56 17.77 -3.17
CA THR A 27 -16.87 16.35 -3.41
C THR A 27 -18.36 16.16 -3.64
N LEU A 28 -19.19 16.77 -2.77
CA LEU A 28 -20.63 16.69 -2.86
C LEU A 28 -21.16 17.35 -4.15
N GLU A 29 -20.64 18.53 -4.51
CA GLU A 29 -21.02 19.25 -5.73
C GLU A 29 -20.59 18.51 -7.01
N SER A 30 -19.46 17.81 -6.99
CA SER A 30 -18.98 17.03 -8.14
C SER A 30 -19.83 15.79 -8.45
N HIS A 31 -20.66 15.33 -7.51
CA HIS A 31 -21.60 14.22 -7.69
C HIS A 31 -22.98 14.68 -8.19
N THR A 32 -23.26 15.98 -8.21
CA THR A 32 -24.48 16.55 -8.80
C THR A 32 -24.28 16.84 -10.30
N PRO A 33 -25.13 16.33 -11.22
CA PRO A 33 -24.93 16.47 -12.67
C PRO A 33 -24.96 17.91 -13.22
N GLU A 34 -25.41 18.90 -12.45
CA GLU A 34 -25.82 20.22 -12.97
C GLU A 34 -25.00 21.41 -12.42
N SER A 35 -23.97 21.18 -11.61
CA SER A 35 -23.25 22.26 -10.91
C SER A 35 -22.16 22.88 -11.80
N HIS A 36 -22.57 23.68 -12.78
CA HIS A 36 -21.70 24.65 -13.45
C HIS A 36 -21.65 25.93 -12.61
N THR A 37 -20.64 26.07 -11.76
CA THR A 37 -20.35 27.37 -11.13
C THR A 37 -19.54 28.22 -12.10
N LEU A 38 -20.13 29.36 -12.49
CA LEU A 38 -19.46 30.43 -13.22
C LEU A 38 -18.68 31.25 -12.20
N ASP A 39 -17.38 31.47 -12.44
CA ASP A 39 -16.65 32.50 -11.69
C ASP A 39 -17.13 33.90 -12.07
N SER A 40 -16.71 34.91 -11.31
CA SER A 40 -17.01 36.34 -11.55
C SER A 40 -16.48 36.87 -12.89
N GLN A 41 -15.76 36.05 -13.67
CA GLN A 41 -15.21 36.36 -15.00
C GLN A 41 -15.85 35.52 -16.12
N GLY A 42 -16.87 34.70 -15.84
CA GLY A 42 -17.60 33.91 -16.83
C GLY A 42 -16.87 32.67 -17.33
N ALA A 43 -15.82 32.20 -16.64
CA ALA A 43 -15.14 30.95 -16.97
C ALA A 43 -15.72 29.79 -16.16
N CYS A 44 -16.19 28.75 -16.85
CA CYS A 44 -16.63 27.50 -16.25
C CYS A 44 -15.41 26.74 -15.73
N THR A 45 -15.09 26.87 -14.44
CA THR A 45 -14.05 26.02 -13.82
C THR A 45 -14.70 24.70 -13.43
N ASN A 46 -14.67 23.73 -14.35
CA ASN A 46 -14.99 22.33 -14.05
C ASN A 46 -13.91 21.74 -13.14
N ASN A 47 -13.84 22.19 -11.89
CA ASN A 47 -12.96 21.59 -10.91
C ASN A 47 -13.61 20.24 -10.54
N ARG A 48 -13.18 19.17 -11.20
CA ARG A 48 -13.63 17.80 -10.89
C ARG A 48 -12.63 17.17 -9.95
N ILE A 49 -13.11 16.50 -8.90
CA ILE A 49 -12.23 15.70 -8.05
C ILE A 49 -11.62 14.60 -8.88
N LYS A 50 -10.29 14.48 -8.79
CA LYS A 50 -9.55 13.39 -9.43
C LYS A 50 -9.67 12.15 -8.54
N TYR A 51 -10.32 11.11 -9.06
CA TYR A 51 -10.30 9.80 -8.43
C TYR A 51 -9.07 9.03 -8.92
N GLN A 52 -8.42 8.33 -8.00
CA GLN A 52 -7.34 7.41 -8.32
C GLN A 52 -7.79 5.99 -7.94
N SER A 53 -7.78 5.09 -8.92
CA SER A 53 -8.01 3.67 -8.67
C SER A 53 -6.82 3.07 -7.93
N VAL A 54 -7.12 2.19 -6.99
CA VAL A 54 -6.11 1.47 -6.20
C VAL A 54 -6.29 -0.03 -6.40
N THR A 55 -5.19 -0.77 -6.50
CA THR A 55 -5.22 -2.23 -6.58
C THR A 55 -5.20 -2.82 -5.17
N LEU A 56 -6.20 -3.63 -4.85
CA LEU A 56 -6.26 -4.38 -3.60
C LEU A 56 -5.65 -5.77 -3.79
N ALA A 57 -5.10 -6.33 -2.71
CA ALA A 57 -4.75 -7.75 -2.65
C ALA A 57 -5.96 -8.55 -2.17
N GLU A 58 -6.21 -9.70 -2.77
CA GLU A 58 -7.25 -10.64 -2.36
C GLU A 58 -6.62 -11.97 -1.93
N ALA A 59 -7.00 -12.44 -0.74
CA ALA A 59 -6.78 -13.81 -0.32
C ALA A 59 -8.10 -14.58 -0.33
N THR A 60 -8.05 -15.81 -0.82
CA THR A 60 -9.19 -16.74 -0.78
C THR A 60 -8.79 -18.02 -0.08
N THR A 61 -9.72 -18.58 0.70
CA THR A 61 -9.56 -19.91 1.31
C THR A 61 -10.21 -20.97 0.43
N ASN A 62 -9.82 -22.23 0.62
CA ASN A 62 -10.49 -23.36 -0.04
C ASN A 62 -11.96 -23.55 0.42
N LEU A 63 -12.38 -22.85 1.47
CA LEU A 63 -13.77 -22.81 1.95
C LEU A 63 -14.57 -21.69 1.29
N GLY A 64 -13.93 -20.82 0.51
CA GLY A 64 -14.56 -19.71 -0.20
C GLY A 64 -14.57 -18.38 0.56
N ASP A 65 -13.93 -18.30 1.73
CA ASP A 65 -13.76 -17.02 2.42
C ASP A 65 -12.87 -16.10 1.59
N ARG A 66 -13.17 -14.80 1.62
CA ARG A 66 -12.43 -13.78 0.88
C ARG A 66 -12.02 -12.65 1.82
N LEU A 67 -10.76 -12.25 1.71
CA LEU A 67 -10.21 -11.11 2.44
C LEU A 67 -9.54 -10.14 1.47
N LEU A 68 -9.94 -8.87 1.53
CA LEU A 68 -9.34 -7.79 0.74
C LEU A 68 -8.43 -6.94 1.62
N ALA A 69 -7.23 -6.66 1.14
CA ALA A 69 -6.29 -5.75 1.79
C ALA A 69 -5.95 -4.57 0.88
N VAL A 70 -6.03 -3.37 1.46
CA VAL A 70 -5.58 -2.13 0.82
C VAL A 70 -4.05 -2.03 0.88
N ASN A 71 -3.42 -2.44 1.98
CA ASN A 71 -1.97 -2.37 2.19
C ASN A 71 -1.30 -3.73 2.01
N ASP A 72 -1.45 -4.61 3.00
CA ASP A 72 -0.71 -5.87 3.09
C ASP A 72 -1.59 -7.00 3.63
N LEU A 73 -1.35 -8.22 3.17
CA LEU A 73 -1.84 -9.47 3.77
C LEU A 73 -0.69 -10.19 4.46
N PHE A 74 -0.92 -10.65 5.69
CA PHE A 74 -0.04 -11.60 6.36
C PHE A 74 -0.68 -12.99 6.37
N ILE A 75 0.06 -14.00 5.90
CA ILE A 75 -0.36 -15.40 5.90
C ILE A 75 0.64 -16.19 6.74
N GLY A 76 0.20 -16.69 7.88
CA GLY A 76 1.05 -17.42 8.80
C GLY A 76 0.28 -17.99 9.98
N PRO A 77 0.95 -18.76 10.84
CA PRO A 77 0.35 -19.27 12.07
C PRO A 77 0.08 -18.10 13.02
N GLN A 78 -0.96 -18.26 13.86
CA GLN A 78 -1.27 -17.27 14.90
C GLN A 78 -0.18 -17.21 15.99
N SER A 79 0.58 -18.29 16.17
CA SER A 79 1.69 -18.42 17.13
C SER A 79 3.05 -18.09 16.52
N HIS A 80 4.07 -17.94 17.36
CA HIS A 80 5.48 -17.73 16.97
C HIS A 80 6.19 -19.00 16.47
N THR A 81 5.50 -19.80 15.67
CA THR A 81 6.02 -21.04 15.07
C THR A 81 6.25 -20.84 13.58
N SER A 82 7.12 -21.65 12.98
CA SER A 82 7.29 -21.64 11.52
C SER A 82 6.14 -22.35 10.82
N ALA A 83 5.70 -21.81 9.69
CA ALA A 83 4.88 -22.50 8.70
C ALA A 83 5.76 -23.09 7.61
N ARG A 84 5.40 -24.31 7.17
CA ARG A 84 5.90 -24.90 5.93
C ARG A 84 4.84 -24.73 4.86
N TYR A 85 5.22 -24.21 3.71
CA TYR A 85 4.27 -23.90 2.65
C TYR A 85 4.96 -23.96 1.29
N GLN A 86 4.14 -24.17 0.28
CA GLN A 86 4.55 -24.17 -1.11
C GLN A 86 4.15 -22.84 -1.75
N LEU A 87 5.12 -22.08 -2.25
CA LEU A 87 4.84 -20.92 -3.08
C LEU A 87 4.77 -21.35 -4.55
N ARG A 88 3.76 -20.86 -5.25
CA ARG A 88 3.59 -21.08 -6.68
C ARG A 88 3.27 -19.77 -7.36
N GLN A 89 4.03 -19.46 -8.40
CA GLN A 89 3.75 -18.36 -9.31
C GLN A 89 3.88 -18.89 -10.74
N GLN A 90 2.75 -18.93 -11.45
CA GLN A 90 2.68 -19.50 -12.80
C GLN A 90 3.21 -20.95 -12.81
N GLU A 91 4.31 -21.22 -13.53
CA GLU A 91 4.95 -22.54 -13.64
C GLU A 91 6.05 -22.78 -12.59
N VAL A 92 6.44 -21.74 -11.84
CA VAL A 92 7.50 -21.83 -10.83
C VAL A 92 6.90 -22.21 -9.49
N GLN A 93 7.54 -23.17 -8.83
CA GLN A 93 7.15 -23.68 -7.52
C GLN A 93 8.36 -23.81 -6.61
N GLU A 94 8.21 -23.42 -5.35
CA GLU A 94 9.24 -23.58 -4.32
C GLU A 94 8.63 -24.01 -2.98
N GLU A 95 9.36 -24.86 -2.25
CA GLU A 95 9.06 -25.25 -0.87
C GLU A 95 9.78 -24.30 0.09
N GLN A 96 9.03 -23.74 1.04
CA GLN A 96 9.54 -22.74 1.98
C GLN A 96 9.17 -23.10 3.43
N CYS A 97 10.00 -22.61 4.36
CA CYS A 97 9.77 -22.74 5.79
C CYS A 97 10.16 -21.43 6.48
N SER A 98 9.17 -20.67 6.95
CA SER A 98 9.39 -19.35 7.57
C SER A 98 8.26 -19.06 8.58
N SER A 99 8.31 -17.91 9.27
CA SER A 99 7.21 -17.49 10.14
C SER A 99 5.93 -17.10 9.39
N GLY A 100 5.97 -16.95 8.06
CA GLY A 100 4.82 -16.59 7.23
C GLY A 100 5.19 -15.82 5.97
N ILE A 101 4.16 -15.41 5.23
CA ILE A 101 4.25 -14.67 3.98
C ILE A 101 3.59 -13.30 4.17
N ILE A 102 4.20 -12.26 3.60
CA ILE A 102 3.58 -10.94 3.46
C ILE A 102 3.36 -10.68 1.98
N VAL A 103 2.14 -10.30 1.61
CA VAL A 103 1.76 -9.89 0.25
C VAL A 103 1.35 -8.42 0.29
N SER A 104 2.13 -7.56 -0.37
CA SER A 104 1.95 -6.11 -0.36
C SER A 104 1.34 -5.59 -1.66
N THR A 105 0.45 -4.62 -1.56
CA THR A 105 -0.07 -3.87 -2.72
C THR A 105 0.84 -2.70 -3.09
N GLY A 106 0.51 -1.99 -4.17
CA GLY A 106 1.16 -0.73 -4.52
C GLY A 106 1.11 0.31 -3.39
N LEU A 107 0.02 0.35 -2.60
CA LEU A 107 -0.10 1.23 -1.42
C LEU A 107 0.76 0.74 -0.25
N GLY A 108 0.79 -0.58 -0.02
CA GLY A 108 1.62 -1.22 1.01
C GLY A 108 3.13 -1.10 0.78
N SER A 109 3.56 -0.78 -0.44
CA SER A 109 4.98 -0.59 -0.81
C SER A 109 5.72 0.48 0.00
N THR A 110 4.98 1.41 0.61
CA THR A 110 5.54 2.47 1.48
C THR A 110 5.58 2.08 2.97
N GLY A 111 4.98 0.94 3.34
CA GLY A 111 4.89 0.41 4.70
C GLY A 111 5.86 -0.74 4.98
N TRP A 112 5.34 -1.91 5.38
CA TRP A 112 6.13 -3.06 5.83
C TRP A 112 7.13 -3.56 4.79
N MET A 113 6.73 -3.56 3.50
CA MET A 113 7.59 -4.00 2.41
C MET A 113 8.90 -3.20 2.33
N LYS A 114 8.82 -1.87 2.50
CA LYS A 114 10.01 -0.99 2.49
C LYS A 114 10.97 -1.37 3.60
N SER A 115 10.48 -1.55 4.83
CA SER A 115 11.30 -1.94 5.97
C SER A 115 11.98 -3.29 5.78
N ILE A 116 11.26 -4.28 5.25
CA ILE A 116 11.80 -5.63 5.01
C ILE A 116 12.88 -5.60 3.91
N VAL A 117 12.60 -4.95 2.77
CA VAL A 117 13.56 -4.87 1.66
C VAL A 117 14.82 -4.11 2.08
N THR A 118 14.67 -2.96 2.75
CA THR A 118 15.81 -2.19 3.26
C THR A 118 16.63 -3.02 4.27
N GLY A 119 15.97 -3.73 5.17
CA GLY A 119 16.64 -4.63 6.12
C GLY A 119 17.40 -5.77 5.44
N ALA A 120 16.77 -6.45 4.49
CA ALA A 120 17.38 -7.54 3.71
C ALA A 120 18.58 -7.05 2.90
N GLN A 121 18.46 -5.91 2.21
CA GLN A 121 19.56 -5.28 1.48
C GLN A 121 20.75 -4.96 2.40
N ALA A 122 20.49 -4.42 3.59
CA ALA A 122 21.53 -4.11 4.57
C ALA A 122 22.24 -5.37 5.11
N ILE A 123 21.54 -6.51 5.20
CA ILE A 123 22.15 -7.80 5.57
C ILE A 123 23.02 -8.31 4.41
N CYS A 124 22.48 -8.35 3.19
CA CYS A 124 23.20 -8.81 2.00
C CYS A 124 24.49 -8.02 1.77
N GLN A 125 24.44 -6.68 1.89
CA GLN A 125 25.62 -5.83 1.76
C GLN A 125 26.68 -6.16 2.81
N ARG A 126 26.31 -6.31 4.08
CA ARG A 126 27.25 -6.70 5.15
C ARG A 126 27.87 -8.07 4.90
N THR A 127 27.10 -9.06 4.45
CA THR A 127 27.63 -10.38 4.13
C THR A 127 28.58 -10.36 2.93
N SER A 128 28.31 -9.55 1.91
CA SER A 128 29.21 -9.39 0.75
C SER A 128 30.52 -8.69 1.13
N THR A 129 30.47 -7.63 1.95
CA THR A 129 31.67 -6.93 2.43
C THR A 129 32.53 -7.81 3.34
N ALA A 130 31.90 -8.57 4.25
CA ALA A 130 32.61 -9.51 5.12
C ALA A 130 33.30 -10.63 4.33
N TYR A 131 32.64 -11.16 3.29
CA TYR A 131 33.24 -12.15 2.39
C TYR A 131 34.47 -11.58 1.65
N GLN A 132 34.38 -10.36 1.11
CA GLN A 132 35.50 -9.71 0.42
C GLN A 132 36.71 -9.44 1.32
N GLN A 133 36.50 -9.17 2.62
CA GLN A 133 37.59 -8.97 3.59
C GLN A 133 38.25 -10.27 4.06
N SER A 134 37.57 -11.41 3.95
CA SER A 134 38.11 -12.73 4.33
C SER A 134 38.92 -13.43 3.22
N VAL A 135 38.86 -12.92 1.99
CA VAL A 135 39.48 -13.54 0.79
C VAL A 135 40.62 -12.68 0.21
N GLY A 136 40.98 -11.57 0.86
CA GLY A 136 42.14 -10.73 0.54
C GLY A 136 43.20 -10.80 1.62
#